data_AF-A0A4R7UY26-F1
#
_entry.id   AF-A0A4R7UY26-F1
#
_cell.length_a   1.000
_cell.length_b   1.000
_cell.length_c   1.000
_cell.angle_alpha   90.00
_cell.angle_beta   90.00
_cell.angle_gamma   90.00
#
_symmetry.space_group_name_H-M   'P 1'
#
loop_
_entity.id
_entity.type
_entity.pdbx_description
1 polymer ?
#
loop_
_entity_poly.entity_id
_entity_poly.type
_entity_poly.pdbx_seq_one_letter_code
_entity_poly.pdbx_strand_id
1 'polypeptide(L)'
;MSRLGDKRIRLTYDDWWANQREIAAVRAAAEENARRIKEVRREFKREITAVRDEFAAEIAGIHREYGTRVGALEQARDASLSLARRWGNTAAELHDEIAEDGRHERFAPGELAAVGRRLVEFRDDAGGNAPDARFMIAWTATRDLTELRSKVAERAQEWETLRSACVSGLTVLRERWQELATWELAQGDEVAKVDVAHWSGGAHAELGAELTSALRAVADPKTAPDTASLTTLLGSELDRLAGRLERVFQNALATCRHAQLRAEVFTDVAGRMADRGWHIVDRQMGFEGDDTRADLVGVIRNFSGAQLRIRLPAPGDDRQELPVRFERIAREDLPDNVVDKLGELMQAVVDDAAQGWARTDRVEELPSRDEDTDDVEAEREHL
;
A
#
# COMPACT_ATOMS: atom_id res chain seq x y z
N MET A 1 33.95 -10.64 136.02
CA MET A 1 34.49 -11.90 136.60
C MET A 1 33.71 -13.09 136.04
N SER A 2 34.27 -13.89 135.11
CA SER A 2 34.14 -15.36 135.11
C SER A 2 34.89 -16.00 133.92
N ARG A 3 36.01 -16.67 134.25
CA ARG A 3 36.54 -17.95 133.73
C ARG A 3 36.52 -18.22 132.20
N LEU A 4 37.63 -17.90 131.54
CA LEU A 4 38.14 -18.63 130.37
C LEU A 4 38.94 -19.84 130.88
N GLY A 5 38.37 -21.03 130.75
CA GLY A 5 39.02 -22.30 131.12
C GLY A 5 39.98 -22.78 130.03
N ASP A 6 41.27 -22.73 130.33
CA ASP A 6 42.36 -23.34 129.56
C ASP A 6 42.29 -24.88 129.69
N LYS A 7 41.65 -25.54 128.72
CA LYS A 7 41.68 -27.01 128.58
C LYS A 7 42.86 -27.40 127.70
N ARG A 8 44.03 -27.60 128.31
CA ARG A 8 45.15 -28.32 127.67
C ARG A 8 44.80 -29.81 127.59
N ILE A 9 44.48 -30.26 126.38
CA ILE A 9 44.26 -31.67 126.06
C ILE A 9 45.64 -32.36 126.07
N ARG A 10 45.86 -33.28 127.02
CA ARG A 10 46.98 -34.23 126.97
C ARG A 10 46.60 -35.33 125.98
N LEU A 11 47.14 -35.28 124.75
CA LEU A 11 47.05 -36.41 123.82
C LEU A 11 47.83 -37.59 124.40
N THR A 12 47.16 -38.73 124.52
CA THR A 12 47.82 -40.00 124.83
C THR A 12 48.62 -40.49 123.62
N TYR A 13 49.58 -41.41 123.82
CA TYR A 13 50.38 -41.99 122.72
C TYR A 13 49.50 -42.61 121.62
N ASP A 14 48.33 -43.13 121.99
CA ASP A 14 47.32 -43.65 121.06
C ASP A 14 46.60 -42.53 120.29
N ASP A 15 46.33 -41.38 120.92
CA ASP A 15 45.73 -40.21 120.25
C ASP A 15 46.70 -39.59 119.23
N TRP A 16 48.01 -39.62 119.48
CA TRP A 16 49.02 -39.14 118.54
C TRP A 16 49.10 -40.03 117.29
N TRP A 17 49.06 -41.36 117.45
CA TRP A 17 49.00 -42.29 116.33
C TRP A 17 47.66 -42.24 115.59
N ALA A 18 46.54 -42.01 116.28
CA ALA A 18 45.23 -41.79 115.65
C ALA A 18 45.24 -40.52 114.79
N ASN A 19 45.77 -39.43 115.31
CA ASN A 19 45.90 -38.16 114.57
C ASN A 19 46.88 -38.27 113.40
N GLN A 20 47.99 -39.01 113.54
CA GLN A 20 48.90 -39.27 112.41
C GLN A 20 48.24 -40.13 111.31
N ARG A 21 47.40 -41.10 111.68
CA ARG A 21 46.59 -41.86 110.70
C ARG A 21 45.53 -40.98 110.04
N GLU A 22 44.92 -40.08 110.78
CA GLU A 22 43.93 -39.12 110.26
C GLU A 22 44.57 -38.11 109.30
N ILE A 23 45.74 -37.56 109.65
CA ILE A 23 46.53 -36.68 108.77
C ILE A 23 47.00 -37.43 107.51
N ALA A 24 47.44 -38.68 107.64
CA ALA A 24 47.81 -39.51 106.50
C ALA A 24 46.60 -39.82 105.60
N ALA A 25 45.43 -40.08 106.19
CA ALA A 25 44.18 -40.30 105.46
C ALA A 25 43.71 -39.02 104.74
N VAL A 26 43.82 -37.85 105.38
CA VAL A 26 43.51 -36.55 104.77
C VAL A 26 44.48 -36.22 103.63
N ARG A 27 45.78 -36.51 103.78
CA ARG A 27 46.77 -36.33 102.69
C ARG A 27 46.51 -37.28 101.52
N ALA A 28 46.20 -38.55 101.80
CA ALA A 28 45.82 -39.51 100.76
C ALA A 28 44.55 -39.06 100.03
N ALA A 29 43.53 -38.57 100.76
CA ALA A 29 42.32 -38.01 100.17
C ALA A 29 42.58 -36.73 99.36
N ALA A 30 43.50 -35.88 99.80
CA ALA A 30 43.90 -34.68 99.08
C ALA A 30 44.66 -35.02 97.78
N GLU A 31 45.55 -36.00 97.80
CA GLU A 31 46.24 -36.51 96.60
C GLU A 31 45.26 -37.18 95.63
N GLU A 32 44.30 -37.95 96.14
CA GLU A 32 43.25 -38.56 95.32
C GLU A 32 42.34 -37.48 94.69
N ASN A 33 41.94 -36.46 95.46
CA ASN A 33 41.18 -35.33 94.93
C ASN A 33 41.98 -34.53 93.90
N ALA A 34 43.29 -34.33 94.11
CA ALA A 34 44.16 -33.67 93.14
C ALA A 34 44.26 -34.47 91.83
N ARG A 35 44.31 -35.80 91.91
CA ARG A 35 44.27 -36.69 90.72
C ARG A 35 42.93 -36.57 90.00
N ARG A 36 41.80 -36.64 90.73
CA ARG A 36 40.45 -36.47 90.16
C ARG A 36 40.27 -35.11 89.49
N ILE A 37 40.71 -34.01 90.12
CA ILE A 37 40.64 -32.67 89.52
C ILE A 37 41.48 -32.58 88.24
N LYS A 38 42.67 -33.19 88.22
CA LYS A 38 43.53 -33.22 87.04
C LYS A 38 42.90 -34.02 85.89
N GLU A 39 42.22 -35.12 86.22
CA GLU A 39 41.50 -35.95 85.26
C GLU A 39 40.29 -35.23 84.68
N VAL A 40 39.43 -34.65 85.52
CA VAL A 40 38.27 -33.86 85.09
C VAL A 40 38.71 -32.66 84.25
N ARG A 41 39.80 -31.96 84.62
CA ARG A 41 40.35 -30.87 83.78
C ARG A 41 40.84 -31.36 82.43
N ARG A 42 41.42 -32.56 82.36
CA ARG A 42 41.89 -33.16 81.10
C ARG A 42 40.71 -33.56 80.22
N GLU A 43 39.68 -34.17 80.81
CA GLU A 43 38.44 -34.54 80.12
C GLU A 43 37.70 -33.31 79.60
N PHE A 44 37.47 -32.33 80.46
CA PHE A 44 36.82 -31.07 80.08
C PHE A 44 37.59 -30.32 78.99
N LYS A 45 38.93 -30.31 79.04
CA LYS A 45 39.75 -29.71 77.97
C LYS A 45 39.61 -30.47 76.65
N ARG A 46 39.55 -31.81 76.68
CA ARG A 46 39.31 -32.63 75.49
C ARG A 46 37.92 -32.36 74.93
N GLU A 47 36.92 -32.27 75.78
CA GLU A 47 35.53 -31.99 75.39
C GLU A 47 35.39 -30.60 74.77
N ILE A 48 35.99 -29.56 75.37
CA ILE A 48 36.03 -28.22 74.78
C ILE A 48 36.74 -28.22 73.42
N THR A 49 37.88 -28.92 73.29
CA THR A 49 38.58 -29.01 72.01
C THR A 49 37.73 -29.75 70.98
N ALA A 50 37.11 -30.87 71.35
CA ALA A 50 36.24 -31.64 70.46
C ALA A 50 35.05 -30.81 69.96
N VAL A 51 34.38 -30.10 70.86
CA VAL A 51 33.27 -29.19 70.51
C VAL A 51 33.75 -28.05 69.62
N ARG A 52 34.93 -27.47 69.88
CA ARG A 52 35.51 -26.43 69.02
C ARG A 52 35.85 -26.95 67.63
N ASP A 53 36.42 -28.14 67.54
CA ASP A 53 36.78 -28.77 66.27
C ASP A 53 35.53 -29.15 65.48
N GLU A 54 34.47 -29.63 66.16
CA GLU A 54 33.16 -29.91 65.59
C GLU A 54 32.49 -28.64 65.04
N PHE A 55 32.43 -27.55 65.82
CA PHE A 55 31.92 -26.27 65.34
C PHE A 55 32.74 -25.69 64.18
N ALA A 56 34.07 -25.81 64.23
CA ALA A 56 34.93 -25.37 63.13
C ALA A 56 34.67 -26.16 61.84
N ALA A 57 34.45 -27.48 61.95
CA ALA A 57 34.10 -28.34 60.84
C ALA A 57 32.71 -28.02 60.28
N GLU A 58 31.73 -27.76 61.15
CA GLU A 58 30.37 -27.35 60.78
C GLU A 58 30.37 -26.02 60.02
N ILE A 59 31.03 -25.00 60.56
CA ILE A 59 31.17 -23.67 59.92
C ILE A 59 31.89 -23.81 58.57
N ALA A 60 32.93 -24.62 58.47
CA ALA A 60 33.62 -24.89 57.21
C ALA A 60 32.75 -25.66 56.20
N GLY A 61 31.85 -26.53 56.67
CA GLY A 61 30.83 -27.19 55.86
C GLY A 61 29.84 -26.18 55.27
N ILE A 62 29.28 -25.33 56.14
CA ILE A 62 28.36 -24.25 55.78
C ILE A 62 28.98 -23.31 54.74
N HIS A 63 30.19 -22.80 54.98
CA HIS A 63 30.86 -21.91 54.02
C HIS A 63 31.09 -22.56 52.65
N ARG A 64 31.42 -23.86 52.59
CA ARG A 64 31.57 -24.57 51.32
C ARG A 64 30.24 -24.69 50.59
N GLU A 65 29.17 -25.07 51.28
CA GLU A 65 27.84 -25.18 50.69
C GLU A 65 27.34 -23.83 50.17
N TYR A 66 27.49 -22.76 50.95
CA TYR A 66 27.16 -21.40 50.50
C TYR A 66 28.03 -20.97 49.32
N GLY A 67 29.35 -21.23 49.35
CA GLY A 67 30.24 -20.92 48.23
C GLY A 67 29.84 -21.64 46.95
N THR A 68 29.48 -22.92 47.02
CA THR A 68 28.98 -23.68 45.87
C THR A 68 27.65 -23.13 45.35
N ARG A 69 26.70 -22.80 46.25
CA ARG A 69 25.41 -22.22 45.87
C ARG A 69 25.57 -20.84 45.22
N VAL A 70 26.39 -19.96 45.80
CA VAL A 70 26.69 -18.64 45.23
C VAL A 70 27.35 -18.78 43.86
N GLY A 71 28.34 -19.66 43.71
CA GLY A 71 28.99 -19.91 42.42
C GLY A 71 28.02 -20.44 41.34
N ALA A 72 27.07 -21.31 41.70
CA ALA A 72 26.04 -21.78 40.78
C ALA A 72 25.07 -20.66 40.33
N LEU A 73 24.69 -19.78 41.26
CA LEU A 73 23.85 -18.62 40.95
C LEU A 73 24.58 -17.61 40.06
N GLU A 74 25.87 -17.38 40.29
CA GLU A 74 26.71 -16.54 39.43
C GLU A 74 26.82 -17.11 38.01
N GLN A 75 27.05 -18.41 37.86
CA GLN A 75 27.07 -19.06 36.54
C GLN A 75 25.74 -18.96 35.79
N ALA A 76 24.62 -19.17 36.48
CA ALA A 76 23.28 -19.03 35.89
C ALA A 76 23.02 -17.58 35.45
N ARG A 77 23.40 -16.59 36.27
CA ARG A 77 23.33 -15.18 35.93
C ARG A 77 24.17 -14.85 34.70
N ASP A 78 25.42 -15.31 34.63
CA ASP A 78 26.32 -15.05 33.51
C ASP A 78 25.82 -15.69 32.21
N ALA A 79 25.22 -16.89 32.30
CA ALA A 79 24.56 -17.55 31.19
C ALA A 79 23.35 -16.74 30.67
N SER A 80 22.46 -16.29 31.56
CA SER A 80 21.32 -15.44 31.19
C SER A 80 21.77 -14.10 30.60
N LEU A 81 22.79 -13.44 31.16
CA LEU A 81 23.36 -12.21 30.59
C LEU A 81 23.95 -12.44 29.19
N SER A 82 24.65 -13.56 29.00
CA SER A 82 25.23 -13.92 27.70
C SER A 82 24.15 -14.21 26.67
N LEU A 83 23.04 -14.85 27.06
CA LEU A 83 21.89 -15.06 26.19
C LEU A 83 21.19 -13.73 25.86
N ALA A 84 20.94 -12.88 26.85
CA ALA A 84 20.36 -11.56 26.66
C ALA A 84 21.18 -10.70 25.69
N ARG A 85 22.52 -10.70 25.82
CA ARG A 85 23.42 -10.00 24.88
C ARG A 85 23.31 -10.52 23.46
N ARG A 86 23.28 -11.84 23.26
CA ARG A 86 23.12 -12.44 21.93
C ARG A 86 21.81 -11.99 21.26
N TRP A 87 20.69 -12.12 21.96
CA TRP A 87 19.39 -11.66 21.45
C TRP A 87 19.35 -10.15 21.23
N GLY A 88 20.00 -9.36 22.09
CA GLY A 88 20.08 -7.91 21.94
C GLY A 88 20.85 -7.51 20.68
N ASN A 89 21.94 -8.22 20.37
CA ASN A 89 22.69 -8.03 19.13
C ASN A 89 21.86 -8.43 17.92
N THR A 90 21.20 -9.59 17.94
CA THR A 90 20.30 -10.02 16.86
C THR A 90 19.18 -9.01 16.60
N ALA A 91 18.58 -8.47 17.67
CA ALA A 91 17.56 -7.42 17.53
C ALA A 91 18.15 -6.12 16.95
N ALA A 92 19.38 -5.75 17.29
CA ALA A 92 20.05 -4.59 16.71
C ALA A 92 20.35 -4.80 15.22
N GLU A 93 20.88 -5.97 14.84
CA GLU A 93 21.12 -6.35 13.45
C GLU A 93 19.83 -6.29 12.61
N LEU A 94 18.75 -6.92 13.09
CA LEU A 94 17.44 -6.87 12.42
C LEU A 94 16.88 -5.45 12.32
N HIS A 95 17.05 -4.65 13.36
CA HIS A 95 16.62 -3.25 13.34
C HIS A 95 17.34 -2.47 12.25
N ASP A 96 18.66 -2.64 12.13
CA ASP A 96 19.47 -1.93 11.15
C ASP A 96 19.18 -2.43 9.71
N GLU A 97 18.96 -3.74 9.52
CA GLU A 97 18.50 -4.30 8.24
C GLU A 97 17.16 -3.69 7.78
N ILE A 98 16.17 -3.60 8.69
CA ILE A 98 14.87 -3.00 8.36
C ILE A 98 15.02 -1.48 8.11
N ALA A 99 15.91 -0.81 8.85
CA ALA A 99 16.20 0.60 8.66
C ALA A 99 16.80 0.89 7.28
N GLU A 100 17.77 0.08 6.84
CA GLU A 100 18.47 0.23 5.56
C GLU A 100 17.52 0.12 4.35
N ASP A 101 16.55 -0.80 4.38
CA ASP A 101 15.57 -0.94 3.30
C ASP A 101 14.62 0.27 3.17
N GLY A 102 14.40 1.01 4.27
CA GLY A 102 13.61 2.26 4.28
C GLY A 102 12.11 2.12 4.01
N ARG A 103 11.63 0.96 3.54
CA ARG A 103 10.22 0.70 3.22
C ARG A 103 9.31 0.69 4.45
N HIS A 104 9.88 0.49 5.64
CA HIS A 104 9.14 0.49 6.91
C HIS A 104 8.43 1.82 7.17
N GLU A 105 9.00 2.97 6.78
CA GLU A 105 8.32 4.27 6.97
C GLU A 105 7.05 4.38 6.13
N ARG A 106 7.04 3.77 4.94
CA ARG A 106 5.86 3.75 4.07
C ARG A 106 4.80 2.78 4.57
N PHE A 107 5.21 1.57 4.94
CA PHE A 107 4.26 0.47 5.19
C PHE A 107 3.96 0.23 6.67
N ALA A 108 4.75 0.74 7.60
CA ALA A 108 4.58 0.58 9.04
C ALA A 108 5.17 1.80 9.81
N PRO A 109 4.62 3.01 9.58
CA PRO A 109 5.20 4.26 10.08
C PRO A 109 5.33 4.25 11.60
N GLY A 110 6.54 4.56 12.10
CA GLY A 110 6.84 4.67 13.53
C GLY A 110 6.98 3.35 14.31
N GLU A 111 6.67 2.20 13.71
CA GLU A 111 6.80 0.90 14.40
C GLU A 111 8.27 0.52 14.65
N LEU A 112 9.15 0.75 13.67
CA LEU A 112 10.59 0.51 13.84
C LEU A 112 11.16 1.40 14.95
N ALA A 113 10.82 2.70 14.95
CA ALA A 113 11.25 3.65 15.97
C ALA A 113 10.78 3.25 17.38
N ALA A 114 9.59 2.63 17.51
CA ALA A 114 9.09 2.14 18.79
C ALA A 114 9.90 0.94 19.32
N VAL A 115 10.37 0.05 18.45
CA VAL A 115 11.30 -1.02 18.86
C VAL A 115 12.70 -0.45 19.15
N GLY A 116 13.17 0.50 18.34
CA GLY A 116 14.45 1.18 18.52
C GLY A 116 14.60 1.82 19.89
N ARG A 117 13.57 2.49 20.41
CA ARG A 117 13.58 3.05 21.78
C ARG A 117 13.81 1.97 22.85
N ARG A 118 13.15 0.83 22.75
CA ARG A 118 13.33 -0.31 23.67
C ARG A 118 14.73 -0.91 23.58
N LEU A 119 15.32 -0.93 22.38
CA LEU A 119 16.70 -1.37 22.19
C LEU A 119 17.72 -0.40 22.80
N VAL A 120 17.46 0.91 22.77
CA VAL A 120 18.27 1.90 23.47
C VAL A 120 18.20 1.66 24.98
N GLU A 121 17.00 1.49 25.55
CA GLU A 121 16.82 1.15 26.98
C GLU A 121 17.58 -0.14 27.36
N PHE A 122 17.52 -1.17 26.51
CA PHE A 122 18.27 -2.41 26.70
C PHE A 122 19.79 -2.18 26.75
N ARG A 123 20.33 -1.31 25.88
CA ARG A 123 21.78 -1.01 25.83
C ARG A 123 22.22 -0.19 27.03
N ASP A 124 21.43 0.80 27.43
CA ASP A 124 21.76 1.74 28.50
C ASP A 124 21.76 1.06 29.89
N ASP A 125 20.98 -0.01 30.08
CA ASP A 125 20.96 -0.82 31.31
C ASP A 125 22.13 -1.83 31.42
N ALA A 126 23.32 -1.51 30.88
CA ALA A 126 24.48 -2.42 30.81
C ALA A 126 24.95 -3.01 32.17
N GLY A 127 24.51 -2.43 33.30
CA GLY A 127 24.85 -2.84 34.67
C GLY A 127 23.71 -3.42 35.52
N GLY A 128 22.51 -3.61 34.95
CA GLY A 128 21.32 -4.04 35.72
C GLY A 128 21.44 -5.43 36.36
N ASN A 129 20.98 -5.56 37.61
CA ASN A 129 20.95 -6.83 38.37
C ASN A 129 19.83 -7.81 37.93
N ALA A 130 19.18 -7.59 36.79
CA ALA A 130 18.01 -8.36 36.34
C ALA A 130 18.24 -9.02 34.97
N PRO A 131 19.04 -10.11 34.91
CA PRO A 131 19.40 -10.76 33.64
C PRO A 131 18.18 -11.32 32.88
N ASP A 132 17.18 -11.81 33.59
CA ASP A 132 15.96 -12.36 32.98
C ASP A 132 15.09 -11.27 32.35
N ALA A 133 15.00 -10.09 32.97
CA ALA A 133 14.30 -8.95 32.38
C ALA A 133 14.99 -8.49 31.08
N ARG A 134 16.32 -8.44 31.08
CA ARG A 134 17.12 -8.10 29.89
C ARG A 134 16.91 -9.12 28.77
N PHE A 135 16.91 -10.41 29.11
CA PHE A 135 16.60 -11.47 28.14
C PHE A 135 15.20 -11.27 27.54
N MET A 136 14.18 -11.03 28.37
CA MET A 136 12.81 -10.81 27.89
C MET A 136 12.70 -9.58 26.98
N ILE A 137 13.34 -8.46 27.32
CA ILE A 137 13.36 -7.26 26.46
C ILE A 137 13.97 -7.58 25.09
N ALA A 138 15.14 -8.24 25.06
CA ALA A 138 15.84 -8.59 23.83
C ALA A 138 15.06 -9.60 22.96
N TRP A 139 14.48 -10.62 23.59
CA TRP A 139 13.64 -11.61 22.92
C TRP A 139 12.38 -10.97 22.32
N THR A 140 11.65 -10.16 23.10
CA THR A 140 10.45 -9.45 22.62
C THR A 140 10.80 -8.49 21.49
N ALA A 141 11.89 -7.73 21.60
CA ALA A 141 12.35 -6.86 20.52
C ALA A 141 12.65 -7.66 19.23
N THR A 142 13.31 -8.81 19.33
CA THR A 142 13.61 -9.67 18.18
C THR A 142 12.34 -10.21 17.51
N ARG A 143 11.38 -10.67 18.32
CA ARG A 143 10.07 -11.13 17.82
C ARG A 143 9.34 -9.99 17.12
N ASP A 144 9.23 -8.83 17.76
CA ASP A 144 8.52 -7.68 17.20
C ASP A 144 9.16 -7.18 15.89
N LEU A 145 10.49 -7.22 15.77
CA LEU A 145 11.19 -6.88 14.52
C LEU A 145 10.95 -7.93 13.42
N THR A 146 10.89 -9.21 13.79
CA THR A 146 10.57 -10.29 12.84
C THR A 146 9.14 -10.13 12.32
N GLU A 147 8.18 -9.85 13.20
CA GLU A 147 6.80 -9.55 12.85
C GLU A 147 6.70 -8.29 11.97
N LEU A 148 7.41 -7.23 12.33
CA LEU A 148 7.48 -5.99 11.55
C LEU A 148 8.03 -6.24 10.14
N ARG A 149 9.13 -7.01 10.01
CA ARG A 149 9.73 -7.35 8.72
C ARG A 149 8.75 -8.12 7.83
N SER A 150 8.07 -9.13 8.38
CA SER A 150 7.05 -9.89 7.65
C SER A 150 5.90 -9.00 7.19
N LYS A 151 5.39 -8.14 8.08
CA LYS A 151 4.31 -7.20 7.77
C LYS A 151 4.69 -6.18 6.70
N VAL A 152 5.90 -5.63 6.76
CA VAL A 152 6.43 -4.71 5.74
C VAL A 152 6.57 -5.44 4.39
N ALA A 153 7.08 -6.67 4.40
CA ALA A 153 7.22 -7.47 3.18
C ALA A 153 5.85 -7.80 2.54
N GLU A 154 4.87 -8.19 3.35
CA GLU A 154 3.49 -8.47 2.89
C GLU A 154 2.86 -7.23 2.26
N ARG A 155 2.88 -6.09 2.96
CA ARG A 155 2.32 -4.82 2.46
C ARG A 155 3.06 -4.32 1.22
N ALA A 156 4.38 -4.49 1.14
CA ALA A 156 5.16 -4.15 -0.03
C ALA A 156 4.79 -5.02 -1.24
N GLN A 157 4.58 -6.32 -1.03
CA GLN A 157 4.16 -7.23 -2.08
C GLN A 157 2.75 -6.94 -2.58
N GLU A 158 1.80 -6.70 -1.68
CA GLU A 158 0.43 -6.28 -2.03
C GLU A 158 0.47 -4.99 -2.87
N TRP A 159 1.21 -4.00 -2.40
CA TRP A 159 1.37 -2.73 -3.09
C TRP A 159 2.00 -2.89 -4.49
N GLU A 160 3.05 -3.71 -4.63
CA GLU A 160 3.69 -3.93 -5.94
C GLU A 160 2.77 -4.67 -6.91
N THR A 161 2.00 -5.65 -6.43
CA THR A 161 0.97 -6.33 -7.23
C THR A 161 -0.07 -5.34 -7.76
N LEU A 162 -0.61 -4.49 -6.88
CA LEU A 162 -1.59 -3.47 -7.28
C LEU A 162 -0.97 -2.45 -8.26
N ARG A 163 0.26 -2.01 -8.00
CA ARG A 163 0.98 -1.06 -8.88
C ARG A 163 1.21 -1.65 -10.27
N SER A 164 1.68 -2.89 -10.34
CA SER A 164 1.90 -3.60 -11.59
C SER A 164 0.60 -3.75 -12.39
N ALA A 165 -0.51 -4.09 -11.72
CA ALA A 165 -1.82 -4.15 -12.34
C ALA A 165 -2.29 -2.77 -12.86
N CYS A 166 -2.09 -1.68 -12.09
CA CYS A 166 -2.39 -0.31 -12.54
C CYS A 166 -1.60 0.07 -13.80
N VAL A 167 -0.28 -0.17 -13.78
CA VAL A 167 0.62 0.12 -14.90
C VAL A 167 0.18 -0.65 -16.14
N SER A 168 -0.17 -1.94 -15.98
CA SER A 168 -0.60 -2.80 -17.07
C SER A 168 -1.94 -2.33 -17.64
N GLY A 169 -2.95 -2.09 -16.80
CA GLY A 169 -4.26 -1.60 -17.24
C GLY A 169 -4.19 -0.24 -17.94
N LEU A 170 -3.43 0.71 -17.40
CA LEU A 170 -3.22 2.01 -18.03
C LEU A 170 -2.41 1.90 -19.35
N THR A 171 -1.48 0.94 -19.45
CA THR A 171 -0.71 0.71 -20.68
C THR A 171 -1.61 0.17 -21.78
N VAL A 172 -2.42 -0.84 -21.49
CA VAL A 172 -3.42 -1.38 -22.43
C VAL A 172 -4.39 -0.28 -22.87
N LEU A 173 -4.88 0.54 -21.94
CA LEU A 173 -5.78 1.64 -22.29
C LEU A 173 -5.10 2.71 -23.15
N ARG A 174 -3.82 3.01 -22.91
CA ARG A 174 -3.03 3.93 -23.74
C ARG A 174 -2.80 3.35 -25.14
N GLU A 175 -2.48 2.07 -25.26
CA GLU A 175 -2.34 1.39 -26.55
C GLU A 175 -3.64 1.46 -27.32
N ARG A 176 -4.77 1.15 -26.67
CA ARG A 176 -6.10 1.28 -27.27
C ARG A 176 -6.41 2.71 -27.72
N TRP A 177 -6.07 3.71 -26.91
CA TRP A 177 -6.18 5.12 -27.27
C TRP A 177 -5.35 5.47 -28.52
N GLN A 178 -4.13 4.93 -28.65
CA GLN A 178 -3.28 5.13 -29.83
C GLN A 178 -3.84 4.44 -31.08
N GLU A 179 -4.34 3.21 -30.95
CA GLU A 179 -4.98 2.48 -32.04
C GLU A 179 -6.20 3.22 -32.59
N LEU A 180 -7.00 3.83 -31.71
CA LEU A 180 -8.19 4.58 -32.07
C LEU A 180 -7.88 5.99 -32.62
N ALA A 181 -6.62 6.40 -32.73
CA ALA A 181 -6.28 7.72 -33.26
C ALA A 181 -6.69 7.86 -34.74
N THR A 182 -6.64 6.77 -35.51
CA THR A 182 -7.09 6.73 -36.91
C THR A 182 -7.97 5.51 -37.12
N TRP A 183 -9.15 5.73 -37.68
CA TRP A 183 -10.10 4.66 -37.97
C TRP A 183 -10.51 4.64 -39.43
N GLU A 184 -10.81 3.47 -39.97
CA GLU A 184 -11.23 3.30 -41.36
C GLU A 184 -12.75 3.10 -41.42
N LEU A 185 -13.45 4.07 -42.01
CA LEU A 185 -14.89 4.02 -42.26
C LEU A 185 -15.11 3.53 -43.71
N ALA A 186 -15.70 2.35 -43.85
CA ALA A 186 -16.16 1.88 -45.16
C ALA A 186 -17.42 2.66 -45.57
N GLN A 187 -17.42 3.21 -46.78
CA GLN A 187 -18.54 3.92 -47.39
C GLN A 187 -18.72 3.38 -48.82
N GLY A 188 -19.48 2.28 -48.95
CA GLY A 188 -19.56 1.53 -50.20
C GLY A 188 -18.24 0.84 -50.54
N ASP A 189 -17.70 1.11 -51.73
CA ASP A 189 -16.40 0.58 -52.20
C ASP A 189 -15.20 1.43 -51.74
N GLU A 190 -15.43 2.59 -51.11
CA GLU A 190 -14.37 3.48 -50.63
C GLU A 190 -14.13 3.34 -49.12
N VAL A 191 -12.86 3.44 -48.72
CA VAL A 191 -12.45 3.44 -47.31
C VAL A 191 -11.93 4.83 -46.94
N ALA A 192 -12.68 5.54 -46.11
CA ALA A 192 -12.31 6.85 -45.61
C ALA A 192 -11.57 6.75 -44.27
N LYS A 193 -10.41 7.42 -44.14
CA LYS A 193 -9.69 7.50 -42.87
C LYS A 193 -10.23 8.64 -42.01
N VAL A 194 -10.70 8.29 -40.83
CA VAL A 194 -11.22 9.20 -39.80
C VAL A 194 -10.11 9.49 -38.79
N ASP A 195 -9.66 10.74 -38.74
CA ASP A 195 -8.76 11.24 -37.69
C ASP A 195 -9.58 11.61 -36.44
N VAL A 196 -9.51 10.77 -35.41
CA VAL A 196 -10.28 10.97 -34.17
C VAL A 196 -9.82 12.20 -33.41
N ALA A 197 -8.54 12.59 -33.53
CA ALA A 197 -8.05 13.82 -32.91
C ALA A 197 -8.70 15.06 -33.54
N HIS A 198 -8.84 15.08 -34.87
CA HIS A 198 -9.56 16.15 -35.58
C HIS A 198 -11.03 16.21 -35.18
N TRP A 199 -11.74 15.09 -35.25
CA TRP A 199 -13.20 15.02 -35.09
C TRP A 199 -13.69 15.10 -33.63
N SER A 200 -12.82 14.87 -32.64
CA SER A 200 -13.17 14.94 -31.20
C SER A 200 -13.10 16.33 -30.60
N GLY A 201 -12.69 17.36 -31.35
CA GLY A 201 -12.61 18.73 -30.83
C GLY A 201 -11.57 18.91 -29.72
N GLY A 202 -10.52 18.07 -29.67
CA GLY A 202 -9.46 18.11 -28.66
C GLY A 202 -9.64 17.13 -27.50
N ALA A 203 -10.82 16.53 -27.32
CA ALA A 203 -11.09 15.59 -26.23
C ALA A 203 -10.17 14.35 -26.27
N HIS A 204 -9.77 13.91 -27.47
CA HIS A 204 -8.78 12.84 -27.64
C HIS A 204 -7.39 13.22 -27.09
N ALA A 205 -6.95 14.45 -27.32
CA ALA A 205 -5.65 14.94 -26.83
C ALA A 205 -5.65 15.12 -25.30
N GLU A 206 -6.75 15.63 -24.75
CA GLU A 206 -6.94 15.75 -23.30
C GLU A 206 -6.87 14.39 -22.59
N LEU A 207 -7.57 13.39 -23.13
CA LEU A 207 -7.54 12.03 -22.59
C LEU A 207 -6.13 11.42 -22.68
N GLY A 208 -5.41 11.65 -23.78
CA GLY A 208 -4.01 11.21 -23.92
C GLY A 208 -3.08 11.85 -22.88
N ALA A 209 -3.28 13.13 -22.57
CA ALA A 209 -2.54 13.83 -21.50
C ALA A 209 -2.87 13.26 -20.12
N GLU A 210 -4.15 12.98 -19.83
CA GLU A 210 -4.61 12.36 -18.59
C GLU A 210 -4.00 10.96 -18.41
N LEU A 211 -4.07 10.09 -19.41
CA LEU A 211 -3.48 8.74 -19.39
C LEU A 211 -1.96 8.79 -19.18
N THR A 212 -1.28 9.70 -19.86
CA THR A 212 0.18 9.88 -19.69
C THR A 212 0.53 10.35 -18.29
N SER A 213 -0.26 11.27 -17.71
CA SER A 213 -0.09 11.73 -16.34
C SER A 213 -0.30 10.59 -15.34
N ALA A 214 -1.39 9.82 -15.50
CA ALA A 214 -1.72 8.69 -14.65
C ALA A 214 -0.62 7.62 -14.68
N LEU A 215 -0.14 7.26 -15.89
CA LEU A 215 0.97 6.31 -16.06
C LEU A 215 2.24 6.80 -15.36
N ARG A 216 2.60 8.08 -15.54
CA ARG A 216 3.78 8.66 -14.89
C ARG A 216 3.65 8.60 -13.37
N ALA A 217 2.46 8.85 -12.82
CA ALA A 217 2.22 8.82 -11.39
C ALA A 217 2.43 7.42 -10.79
N VAL A 218 2.11 6.34 -11.50
CA VAL A 218 2.26 4.96 -10.97
C VAL A 218 3.56 4.25 -11.37
N ALA A 219 4.25 4.73 -12.40
CA ALA A 219 5.42 4.06 -12.96
C ALA A 219 6.65 4.08 -12.06
N ASP A 220 6.90 5.19 -11.35
CA ASP A 220 8.04 5.32 -10.44
C ASP A 220 7.69 4.79 -9.03
N PRO A 221 8.35 3.73 -8.55
CA PRO A 221 8.05 3.16 -7.23
C PRO A 221 8.17 4.16 -6.07
N LYS A 222 9.05 5.17 -6.20
CA LYS A 222 9.33 6.15 -5.14
C LYS A 222 8.23 7.18 -4.96
N THR A 223 7.54 7.52 -6.05
CA THR A 223 6.50 8.56 -6.08
C THR A 223 5.10 7.98 -6.27
N ALA A 224 5.01 6.67 -6.56
CA ALA A 224 3.75 5.99 -6.76
C ALA A 224 2.82 6.10 -5.54
N PRO A 225 1.49 6.15 -5.75
CA PRO A 225 0.50 6.30 -4.69
C PRO A 225 0.51 5.18 -3.65
N ASP A 226 -0.20 5.37 -2.54
CA ASP A 226 -0.41 4.34 -1.53
C ASP A 226 -1.36 3.23 -2.01
N THR A 227 -1.46 2.15 -1.23
CA THR A 227 -2.30 0.97 -1.54
C THR A 227 -3.75 1.38 -1.80
N ALA A 228 -4.34 2.25 -0.97
CA ALA A 228 -5.72 2.69 -1.12
C ALA A 228 -5.96 3.42 -2.45
N SER A 229 -5.05 4.32 -2.83
CA SER A 229 -5.13 5.05 -4.09
C SER A 229 -4.98 4.13 -5.30
N LEU A 230 -4.10 3.12 -5.23
CA LEU A 230 -3.95 2.12 -6.29
C LEU A 230 -5.20 1.24 -6.43
N THR A 231 -5.84 0.86 -5.31
CA THR A 231 -7.12 0.14 -5.34
C THR A 231 -8.23 0.97 -5.98
N THR A 232 -8.34 2.26 -5.64
CA THR A 232 -9.30 3.18 -6.28
C THR A 232 -9.03 3.31 -7.79
N LEU A 233 -7.75 3.41 -8.17
CA LEU A 233 -7.33 3.50 -9.56
C LEU A 233 -7.78 2.27 -10.35
N LEU A 234 -7.52 1.07 -9.83
CA LEU A 234 -7.92 -0.20 -10.43
C LEU A 234 -9.44 -0.39 -10.48
N GLY A 235 -10.15 -0.05 -9.42
CA GLY A 235 -11.57 -0.39 -9.27
C GLY A 235 -12.56 0.60 -9.86
N SER A 236 -12.15 1.83 -10.20
CA SER A 236 -13.11 2.85 -10.67
C SER A 236 -12.54 3.80 -11.71
N GLU A 237 -11.30 4.25 -11.54
CA GLU A 237 -10.71 5.23 -12.46
C GLU A 237 -10.34 4.61 -13.81
N LEU A 238 -9.85 3.37 -13.84
CA LEU A 238 -9.61 2.65 -15.10
C LEU A 238 -10.89 2.53 -15.93
N ASP A 239 -12.00 2.11 -15.32
CA ASP A 239 -13.29 1.99 -15.99
C ASP A 239 -13.83 3.35 -16.43
N ARG A 240 -13.67 4.39 -15.60
CA ARG A 240 -14.04 5.76 -15.96
C ARG A 240 -13.25 6.24 -17.18
N LEU A 241 -11.95 5.99 -17.23
CA LEU A 241 -11.09 6.37 -18.35
C LEU A 241 -11.42 5.58 -19.61
N ALA A 242 -11.69 4.27 -19.49
CA ALA A 242 -12.14 3.43 -20.59
C ALA A 242 -13.49 3.90 -21.17
N GLY A 243 -14.48 4.16 -20.31
CA GLY A 243 -15.77 4.72 -20.74
C GLY A 243 -15.67 6.15 -21.28
N ARG A 244 -14.66 6.92 -20.87
CA ARG A 244 -14.35 8.22 -21.49
C ARG A 244 -13.73 8.04 -22.88
N LEU A 245 -12.81 7.08 -23.07
CA LEU A 245 -12.24 6.76 -24.38
C LEU A 245 -13.33 6.40 -25.38
N GLU A 246 -14.24 5.50 -24.99
CA GLU A 246 -15.35 5.07 -25.85
C GLU A 246 -16.23 6.27 -26.25
N ARG A 247 -16.62 7.11 -25.29
CA ARG A 247 -17.42 8.31 -25.59
C ARG A 247 -16.70 9.30 -26.50
N VAL A 248 -15.40 9.51 -26.32
CA VAL A 248 -14.60 10.38 -27.21
C VAL A 248 -14.62 9.84 -28.64
N PHE A 249 -14.42 8.53 -28.79
CA PHE A 249 -14.44 7.86 -30.08
C PHE A 249 -15.83 7.93 -30.76
N GLN A 250 -16.89 7.56 -30.04
CA GLN A 250 -18.26 7.61 -30.56
C GLN A 250 -18.69 9.03 -30.95
N ASN A 251 -18.29 10.04 -30.16
CA ASN A 251 -18.54 11.44 -30.50
C ASN A 251 -17.79 11.87 -31.77
N ALA A 252 -16.53 11.45 -31.93
CA ALA A 252 -15.75 11.74 -33.13
C ALA A 252 -16.38 11.10 -34.39
N LEU A 253 -16.78 9.84 -34.30
CA LEU A 253 -17.49 9.14 -35.38
C LEU A 253 -18.81 9.82 -35.74
N ALA A 254 -19.63 10.14 -34.74
CA ALA A 254 -20.90 10.84 -34.98
C ALA A 254 -20.68 12.19 -35.66
N THR A 255 -19.66 12.95 -35.24
CA THR A 255 -19.32 14.26 -35.84
C THR A 255 -18.87 14.11 -37.29
N CYS A 256 -18.05 13.10 -37.58
CA CYS A 256 -17.61 12.78 -38.93
C CYS A 256 -18.78 12.39 -39.85
N ARG A 257 -19.63 11.45 -39.39
CA ARG A 257 -20.83 11.01 -40.12
C ARG A 257 -21.78 12.16 -40.37
N HIS A 258 -22.00 13.05 -39.40
CA HIS A 258 -22.84 14.23 -39.62
C HIS A 258 -22.25 15.17 -40.66
N ALA A 259 -20.92 15.33 -40.73
CA ALA A 259 -20.30 16.14 -41.77
C ALA A 259 -20.48 15.51 -43.17
N GLN A 260 -20.36 14.19 -43.28
CA GLN A 260 -20.65 13.46 -44.52
C GLN A 260 -22.12 13.61 -44.92
N LEU A 261 -23.06 13.39 -43.99
CA LEU A 261 -24.49 13.53 -44.23
C LEU A 261 -24.84 14.96 -44.66
N ARG A 262 -24.21 16.00 -44.09
CA ARG A 262 -24.36 17.37 -44.58
C ARG A 262 -23.93 17.51 -46.04
N ALA A 263 -22.80 16.92 -46.44
CA ALA A 263 -22.33 16.98 -47.82
C ALA A 263 -23.26 16.21 -48.78
N GLU A 264 -23.78 15.05 -48.37
CA GLU A 264 -24.74 14.27 -49.13
C GLU A 264 -26.08 15.01 -49.29
N VAL A 265 -26.62 15.52 -48.19
CA VAL A 265 -27.83 16.34 -48.15
C VAL A 265 -27.68 17.55 -49.07
N PHE A 266 -26.57 18.27 -48.97
CA PHE A 266 -26.30 19.41 -49.85
C PHE A 266 -26.31 19.01 -51.32
N THR A 267 -25.64 17.90 -51.65
CA THR A 267 -25.54 17.40 -53.02
C THR A 267 -26.92 17.00 -53.57
N ASP A 268 -27.75 16.33 -52.77
CA ASP A 268 -29.12 15.97 -53.15
C ASP A 268 -30.00 17.22 -53.34
N VAL A 269 -29.98 18.16 -52.38
CA VAL A 269 -30.71 19.43 -52.49
C VAL A 269 -30.26 20.21 -53.72
N ALA A 270 -28.95 20.30 -53.97
CA ALA A 270 -28.39 21.00 -55.13
C ALA A 270 -28.76 20.30 -56.45
N GLY A 271 -28.75 18.97 -56.51
CA GLY A 271 -29.16 18.18 -57.67
C GLY A 271 -30.63 18.41 -58.02
N ARG A 272 -31.53 18.33 -57.03
CA ARG A 272 -32.96 18.61 -57.20
C ARG A 272 -33.25 20.06 -57.59
N MET A 273 -32.43 21.00 -57.15
CA MET A 273 -32.47 22.41 -57.56
C MET A 273 -31.97 22.58 -59.00
N ALA A 274 -30.98 21.78 -59.43
CA ALA A 274 -30.47 21.77 -60.79
C ALA A 274 -31.49 21.32 -61.84
N ASP A 275 -32.29 20.31 -61.52
CA ASP A 275 -33.43 19.90 -62.37
C ASP A 275 -34.45 21.01 -62.60
N ARG A 276 -34.42 22.06 -61.76
CA ARG A 276 -35.31 23.22 -61.79
C ARG A 276 -34.61 24.50 -62.28
N GLY A 277 -33.41 24.37 -62.85
CA GLY A 277 -32.67 25.48 -63.47
C GLY A 277 -31.85 26.34 -62.51
N TRP A 278 -31.49 25.80 -61.34
CA TRP A 278 -30.49 26.40 -60.44
C TRP A 278 -29.14 25.71 -60.60
N HIS A 279 -28.04 26.44 -60.48
CA HIS A 279 -26.70 25.85 -60.59
C HIS A 279 -25.84 26.29 -59.42
N ILE A 280 -24.97 25.40 -58.95
CA ILE A 280 -24.00 25.72 -57.90
C ILE A 280 -23.06 26.80 -58.44
N VAL A 281 -22.82 27.84 -57.64
CA VAL A 281 -21.78 28.83 -57.92
C VAL A 281 -20.46 28.24 -57.47
N ASP A 282 -19.68 27.74 -58.42
CA ASP A 282 -18.36 27.15 -58.17
C ASP A 282 -17.50 28.05 -57.27
N ARG A 283 -16.78 27.44 -56.32
CA ARG A 283 -15.95 28.09 -55.27
C ARG A 283 -16.71 28.77 -54.13
N GLN A 284 -18.03 28.72 -54.09
CA GLN A 284 -18.83 29.19 -52.96
C GLN A 284 -19.54 28.05 -52.20
N MET A 285 -19.15 26.81 -52.48
CA MET A 285 -19.50 25.62 -51.71
C MET A 285 -18.30 25.22 -50.85
N GLY A 286 -18.52 25.04 -49.55
CA GLY A 286 -17.49 24.60 -48.62
C GLY A 286 -17.97 24.68 -47.18
N PHE A 287 -17.21 24.08 -46.28
CA PHE A 287 -17.45 24.26 -44.86
C PHE A 287 -16.97 25.64 -44.41
N GLU A 288 -17.69 26.26 -43.47
CA GLU A 288 -17.32 27.58 -42.96
C GLU A 288 -15.92 27.56 -42.34
N GLY A 289 -15.05 28.47 -42.81
CA GLY A 289 -13.67 28.57 -42.33
C GLY A 289 -12.78 27.38 -42.68
N ASP A 290 -13.15 26.59 -43.70
CA ASP A 290 -12.46 25.35 -44.11
C ASP A 290 -12.41 24.28 -42.99
N ASP A 291 -13.24 24.40 -41.94
CA ASP A 291 -13.37 23.40 -40.88
C ASP A 291 -14.53 22.46 -41.19
N THR A 292 -14.24 21.20 -41.52
CA THR A 292 -15.24 20.17 -41.82
C THR A 292 -16.22 19.88 -40.68
N ARG A 293 -15.95 20.36 -39.47
CA ARG A 293 -16.85 20.26 -38.31
C ARG A 293 -17.88 21.39 -38.26
N ALA A 294 -17.63 22.50 -38.97
CA ALA A 294 -18.50 23.66 -39.01
C ALA A 294 -19.70 23.44 -39.95
N ASP A 295 -20.47 24.52 -40.12
CA ASP A 295 -21.60 24.59 -41.02
C ASP A 295 -21.15 24.39 -42.47
N LEU A 296 -21.92 23.60 -43.24
CA LEU A 296 -21.72 23.49 -44.68
C LEU A 296 -22.55 24.57 -45.37
N VAL A 297 -21.90 25.40 -46.17
CA VAL A 297 -22.55 26.49 -46.90
C VAL A 297 -22.30 26.37 -48.39
N GLY A 298 -23.31 26.69 -49.18
CA GLY A 298 -23.18 26.72 -50.63
C GLY A 298 -24.13 27.70 -51.28
N VAL A 299 -23.68 28.37 -52.34
CA VAL A 299 -24.49 29.32 -53.10
C VAL A 299 -24.97 28.69 -54.39
N ILE A 300 -26.28 28.73 -54.65
CA ILE A 300 -26.89 28.34 -55.91
C ILE A 300 -27.43 29.58 -56.63
N ARG A 301 -27.41 29.58 -57.97
CA ARG A 301 -27.86 30.67 -58.84
C ARG A 301 -28.74 30.15 -59.96
N ASN A 302 -29.84 30.84 -60.27
CA ASN A 302 -30.68 30.51 -61.42
C ASN A 302 -30.33 31.32 -62.68
N PHE A 303 -30.98 31.01 -63.82
CA PHE A 303 -30.77 31.73 -65.08
C PHE A 303 -31.15 33.23 -65.04
N SER A 304 -32.02 33.64 -64.12
CA SER A 304 -32.38 35.06 -63.93
C SER A 304 -31.33 35.85 -63.14
N GLY A 305 -30.31 35.17 -62.58
CA GLY A 305 -29.27 35.79 -61.77
C GLY A 305 -29.55 35.82 -60.27
N ALA A 306 -30.72 35.34 -59.83
CA ALA A 306 -31.07 35.22 -58.41
C ALA A 306 -30.14 34.21 -57.69
N GLN A 307 -29.76 34.52 -56.46
CA GLN A 307 -28.86 33.69 -55.65
C GLN A 307 -29.47 33.31 -54.30
N LEU A 308 -29.26 32.06 -53.91
CA LEU A 308 -29.60 31.51 -52.60
C LEU A 308 -28.38 30.89 -51.96
N ARG A 309 -28.20 31.12 -50.67
CA ARG A 309 -27.26 30.41 -49.82
C ARG A 309 -28.00 29.29 -49.11
N ILE A 310 -27.58 28.07 -49.34
CA ILE A 310 -27.98 26.91 -48.54
C ILE A 310 -26.97 26.82 -47.39
N ARG A 311 -27.47 26.71 -46.16
CA ARG A 311 -26.70 26.54 -44.94
C ARG A 311 -27.21 25.29 -44.21
N LEU A 312 -26.31 24.36 -44.00
CA LEU A 312 -26.53 23.15 -43.21
C LEU A 312 -25.70 23.30 -41.94
N PRO A 313 -26.32 23.64 -40.81
CA PRO A 313 -25.58 23.94 -39.60
C PRO A 313 -24.90 22.69 -39.05
N ALA A 314 -23.78 22.89 -38.38
CA ALA A 314 -23.17 21.86 -37.56
C ALA A 314 -24.19 21.37 -36.52
N PRO A 315 -24.13 20.09 -36.11
CA PRO A 315 -25.06 19.55 -35.13
C PRO A 315 -24.89 20.31 -33.81
N GLY A 316 -26.00 20.78 -33.24
CA GLY A 316 -26.03 21.21 -31.85
C GLY A 316 -26.01 20.01 -30.89
N ASP A 317 -26.31 20.25 -29.61
CA ASP A 317 -26.50 19.16 -28.64
C ASP A 317 -27.66 18.22 -29.03
N ASP A 318 -28.65 18.72 -29.77
CA ASP A 318 -29.76 17.93 -30.29
C ASP A 318 -29.40 17.35 -31.68
N ARG A 319 -28.83 16.14 -31.67
CA ARG A 319 -28.20 15.48 -32.81
C ARG A 319 -29.15 14.82 -33.82
N GLN A 320 -30.47 14.95 -33.64
CA GLN A 320 -31.45 14.17 -34.42
C GLN A 320 -31.98 14.86 -35.69
N GLU A 321 -31.79 16.18 -35.83
CA GLU A 321 -32.28 16.91 -37.00
C GLU A 321 -31.15 17.64 -37.73
N LEU A 322 -31.13 17.54 -39.06
CA LEU A 322 -30.27 18.30 -39.95
C LEU A 322 -31.09 19.40 -40.62
N PRO A 323 -31.29 20.56 -39.97
CA PRO A 323 -32.14 21.60 -40.51
C PRO A 323 -31.46 22.23 -41.73
N VAL A 324 -32.07 22.10 -42.90
CA VAL A 324 -31.63 22.82 -44.10
C VAL A 324 -32.14 24.26 -44.01
N ARG A 325 -31.23 25.23 -43.92
CA ARG A 325 -31.56 26.65 -43.94
C ARG A 325 -31.24 27.23 -45.29
N PHE A 326 -32.08 28.15 -45.72
CA PHE A 326 -31.87 28.88 -46.95
C PHE A 326 -31.92 30.37 -46.68
N GLU A 327 -30.88 31.07 -47.11
CA GLU A 327 -30.70 32.50 -46.92
C GLU A 327 -30.60 33.17 -48.28
N ARG A 328 -31.28 34.30 -48.46
CA ARG A 328 -31.24 35.05 -49.71
C ARG A 328 -29.97 35.88 -49.76
N ILE A 329 -29.17 35.73 -50.82
CA ILE A 329 -28.05 36.64 -51.11
C ILE A 329 -28.58 37.70 -52.08
N ALA A 330 -28.96 38.85 -51.54
CA ALA A 330 -29.63 39.88 -52.31
C ALA A 330 -28.77 40.43 -53.46
N ARG A 331 -29.34 40.40 -54.67
CA ARG A 331 -29.31 41.52 -55.62
C ARG A 331 -30.61 41.51 -56.42
N GLU A 332 -31.31 42.64 -56.37
CA GLU A 332 -32.63 42.95 -56.95
C GLU A 332 -33.86 42.25 -56.33
N ASP A 333 -34.92 43.05 -56.17
CA ASP A 333 -36.21 42.67 -55.59
C ASP A 333 -36.90 41.61 -56.46
N LEU A 334 -36.66 40.34 -56.15
CA LEU A 334 -37.51 39.26 -56.62
C LEU A 334 -38.95 39.57 -56.17
N PRO A 335 -39.93 39.57 -57.09
CA PRO A 335 -41.31 39.82 -56.73
C PRO A 335 -41.81 38.75 -55.75
N ASP A 336 -42.68 39.14 -54.81
CA ASP A 336 -43.13 38.30 -53.68
C ASP A 336 -43.66 36.94 -54.12
N ASN A 337 -44.29 36.86 -55.30
CA ASN A 337 -44.78 35.62 -55.88
C ASN A 337 -43.69 34.60 -56.26
N VAL A 338 -42.46 35.06 -56.52
CA VAL A 338 -41.29 34.21 -56.73
C VAL A 338 -40.72 33.77 -55.40
N VAL A 339 -40.80 34.62 -54.36
CA VAL A 339 -40.37 34.30 -52.99
C VAL A 339 -41.25 33.20 -52.39
N ASP A 340 -42.57 33.32 -52.51
CA ASP A 340 -43.52 32.30 -52.04
C ASP A 340 -43.34 30.97 -52.77
N LYS A 341 -43.18 31.02 -54.11
CA LYS A 341 -42.88 29.82 -54.91
C LYS A 341 -41.52 29.21 -54.57
N LEU A 342 -40.52 30.03 -54.23
CA LEU A 342 -39.25 29.52 -53.72
C LEU A 342 -39.49 28.78 -52.40
N GLY A 343 -40.22 29.40 -51.46
CA GLY A 343 -40.53 28.81 -50.16
C GLY A 343 -41.24 27.46 -50.29
N GLU A 344 -42.26 27.36 -51.15
CA GLU A 344 -42.96 26.11 -51.46
C GLU A 344 -42.02 25.07 -52.08
N LEU A 345 -41.16 25.49 -53.01
CA LEU A 345 -40.23 24.61 -53.71
C LEU A 345 -39.12 24.11 -52.78
N MET A 346 -38.67 24.94 -51.86
CA MET A 346 -37.67 24.61 -50.84
C MET A 346 -38.26 23.67 -49.81
N GLN A 347 -39.50 23.89 -49.36
CA GLN A 347 -40.20 22.98 -48.48
C GLN A 347 -40.43 21.62 -49.15
N ALA A 348 -40.85 21.61 -50.42
CA ALA A 348 -41.03 20.36 -51.17
C ALA A 348 -39.72 19.59 -51.35
N VAL A 349 -38.60 20.28 -51.59
CA VAL A 349 -37.28 19.64 -51.66
C VAL A 349 -36.86 19.08 -50.30
N VAL A 350 -37.11 19.80 -49.20
CA VAL A 350 -36.80 19.33 -47.84
C VAL A 350 -37.67 18.12 -47.46
N ASP A 351 -38.98 18.16 -47.72
CA ASP A 351 -39.91 17.07 -47.38
C ASP A 351 -39.59 15.79 -48.17
N ASP A 352 -39.28 15.93 -49.45
CA ASP A 352 -38.96 14.83 -50.35
C ASP A 352 -37.54 14.28 -50.09
N ALA A 353 -36.65 15.09 -49.51
CA ALA A 353 -35.34 14.63 -49.05
C ALA A 353 -35.40 13.98 -47.68
N ALA A 354 -36.20 14.51 -46.74
CA ALA A 354 -36.46 13.91 -45.44
C ALA A 354 -37.11 12.51 -45.55
N GLN A 355 -38.00 12.29 -46.53
CA GLN A 355 -38.56 10.97 -46.82
C GLN A 355 -37.52 9.97 -47.38
N GLY A 356 -36.49 10.48 -48.06
CA GLY A 356 -35.34 9.69 -48.51
C GLY A 356 -34.40 9.33 -47.35
N TRP A 357 -34.11 10.29 -46.47
CA TRP A 357 -33.15 10.15 -45.37
C TRP A 357 -33.69 9.34 -44.18
N ALA A 358 -34.99 9.39 -43.90
CA ALA A 358 -35.62 8.54 -42.87
C ALA A 358 -35.57 7.02 -43.20
N ARG A 359 -35.23 6.64 -44.44
CA ARG A 359 -35.05 5.23 -44.85
C ARG A 359 -33.63 4.72 -44.64
N THR A 360 -32.64 5.60 -44.57
CA THR A 360 -31.22 5.25 -44.40
C THR A 360 -30.81 5.04 -42.94
N ASP A 361 -31.64 5.48 -42.00
CA ASP A 361 -31.45 5.31 -40.54
C ASP A 361 -31.75 3.90 -40.02
N ARG A 362 -31.93 2.92 -40.92
CA ARG A 362 -31.98 1.51 -40.53
C ARG A 362 -30.55 1.05 -40.24
N VAL A 363 -30.08 1.45 -39.06
CA VAL A 363 -28.83 1.06 -38.41
C VAL A 363 -28.51 -0.38 -38.77
N GLU A 364 -27.50 -0.58 -39.63
CA GLU A 364 -26.73 -1.82 -39.59
C GLU A 364 -26.15 -1.87 -38.19
N GLU A 365 -26.75 -2.70 -37.34
CA GLU A 365 -26.20 -3.03 -36.04
C GLU A 365 -24.73 -3.37 -36.25
N LEU A 366 -23.85 -2.64 -35.55
CA LEU A 366 -22.45 -2.99 -35.44
C LEU A 366 -22.37 -4.50 -35.24
N PRO A 367 -21.52 -5.25 -35.98
CA PRO A 367 -21.39 -6.68 -35.74
C PRO A 367 -21.08 -6.85 -34.26
N SER A 368 -22.04 -7.42 -33.53
CA SER A 368 -21.88 -7.77 -32.13
C SER A 368 -20.68 -8.69 -32.10
N ARG A 369 -19.61 -8.24 -31.44
CA ARG A 369 -18.39 -9.01 -31.26
C ARG A 369 -18.58 -10.03 -30.13
N ASP A 370 -19.63 -10.84 -30.26
CA ASP A 370 -19.94 -12.00 -29.42
C ASP A 370 -20.42 -13.09 -30.39
N GLU A 371 -19.61 -14.15 -30.54
CA GLU A 371 -19.79 -15.40 -31.32
C GLU A 371 -18.66 -15.63 -32.34
N ASP A 372 -17.40 -15.80 -31.89
CA ASP A 372 -16.40 -16.61 -32.65
C ASP A 372 -15.06 -16.88 -31.91
N THR A 373 -14.99 -16.74 -30.57
CA THR A 373 -13.75 -17.05 -29.82
C THR A 373 -13.72 -18.42 -29.11
N ASP A 374 -14.68 -19.31 -29.36
CA ASP A 374 -14.72 -20.62 -28.68
C ASP A 374 -13.97 -21.76 -29.40
N ASP A 375 -13.31 -21.53 -30.54
CA ASP A 375 -12.70 -22.62 -31.33
C ASP A 375 -11.15 -22.64 -31.39
N VAL A 376 -10.45 -21.90 -30.53
CA VAL A 376 -8.96 -21.90 -30.51
C VAL A 376 -8.35 -22.71 -29.35
N GLU A 377 -9.16 -23.32 -28.47
CA GLU A 377 -8.63 -24.12 -27.34
C GLU A 377 -8.34 -25.60 -27.65
N ALA A 378 -8.56 -26.08 -28.88
CA ALA A 378 -8.34 -27.49 -29.24
C ALA A 378 -6.94 -27.85 -29.79
N GLU A 379 -6.04 -26.88 -30.07
CA GLU A 379 -4.71 -27.17 -30.68
C GLU A 379 -3.50 -26.98 -29.76
N ARG A 380 -3.68 -26.75 -28.45
CA ARG A 380 -2.56 -26.56 -27.51
C ARG A 380 -2.18 -27.77 -26.64
N GLU A 381 -2.65 -28.98 -26.95
CA GLU A 381 -2.30 -30.20 -26.20
C GLU A 381 -1.25 -31.12 -26.87
N HIS A 382 -0.59 -30.69 -27.95
CA HIS A 382 0.43 -31.53 -28.61
C HIS A 382 1.73 -30.82 -29.02
N LEU A 383 2.32 -30.01 -28.13
CA LEU A 383 3.75 -29.66 -28.18
C LEU A 383 4.40 -29.64 -26.80
#